data_AF-A0A6I2SXD1-F1
#
_entry.id   AF-A0A6I2SXD1-F1
#
_cell.length_a   1.000
_cell.length_b   1.000
_cell.length_c   1.000
_cell.angle_alpha   90.00
_cell.angle_beta   90.00
_cell.angle_gamma   90.00
#
_symmetry.space_group_name_H-M   'P 1'
#
loop_
_entity.id
_entity.type
_entity.pdbx_description
1 polymer ?
#
loop_
_entity_poly.entity_id
_entity_poly.type
_entity_poly.pdbx_seq_one_letter_code
_entity_poly.pdbx_strand_id
1 'polypeptide(L)'
;MEQHLVQLTDDEYGFLNKRYPRGTSSVLIGNRAIEVVKYFFLKKDPTCRFSSPENGADLCVTWQHAQKPVYIEVKGTESDDISWLKLKVSGDPSKNLIVSEKIPLYRVTSIFERTPQIHILKYGEDFELIPDPRWSVKPIRNGEDGNGFRCSQRFGSSVGRRSKYEKLREFLLEKSDESIEVTVSFVQLSNVLGFELPESAKRYQAYWANQKDTSNRPWARAWQEAGFKVDSYYLSSGSGWVRFRRKKMFSE
;
A
#
# COMPACT_ATOMS: atom_id res chain seq x y z
N MET A 1 -28.32 -1.22 -9.30
CA MET A 1 -27.20 -1.98 -8.69
C MET A 1 -27.46 -3.47 -8.78
N GLU A 2 -26.57 -4.20 -9.46
CA GLU A 2 -26.64 -5.67 -9.60
C GLU A 2 -25.78 -6.36 -8.52
N GLN A 3 -26.21 -7.53 -8.04
CA GLN A 3 -25.56 -8.27 -6.96
C GLN A 3 -25.37 -9.75 -7.30
N HIS A 4 -24.21 -10.30 -6.93
CA HIS A 4 -23.88 -11.71 -7.17
C HIS A 4 -23.18 -12.32 -5.96
N LEU A 5 -23.62 -13.50 -5.53
CA LEU A 5 -22.88 -14.32 -4.58
C LEU A 5 -21.87 -15.19 -5.33
N VAL A 6 -20.65 -15.26 -4.82
CA VAL A 6 -19.59 -16.11 -5.39
C VAL A 6 -19.35 -17.28 -4.45
N GLN A 7 -19.84 -18.46 -4.83
CA GLN A 7 -19.61 -19.70 -4.08
C GLN A 7 -18.19 -20.22 -4.35
N LEU A 8 -17.28 -20.04 -3.38
CA LEU A 8 -15.91 -20.53 -3.49
C LEU A 8 -15.83 -22.03 -3.20
N THR A 9 -15.09 -22.78 -4.01
CA THR A 9 -14.74 -24.18 -3.71
C THR A 9 -13.75 -24.26 -2.55
N ASP A 10 -13.52 -25.45 -2.00
CA ASP A 10 -12.49 -25.65 -0.97
C ASP A 10 -11.10 -25.21 -1.44
N ASP A 11 -10.74 -25.55 -2.68
CA ASP A 11 -9.44 -25.21 -3.27
C ASP A 11 -9.31 -23.69 -3.49
N GLU A 12 -10.34 -23.04 -4.03
CA GLU A 12 -10.37 -21.59 -4.24
C GLU A 12 -10.27 -20.86 -2.91
N TYR A 13 -11.07 -21.26 -1.91
CA TYR A 13 -11.07 -20.67 -0.58
C TYR A 13 -9.73 -20.87 0.14
N GLY A 14 -9.18 -22.10 0.09
CA GLY A 14 -7.88 -22.44 0.64
C GLY A 14 -6.73 -21.67 -0.01
N PHE A 15 -6.75 -21.54 -1.35
CA PHE A 15 -5.79 -20.71 -2.09
C PHE A 15 -5.84 -19.26 -1.63
N LEU A 16 -7.04 -18.66 -1.57
CA LEU A 16 -7.20 -17.26 -1.15
C LEU A 16 -6.72 -17.05 0.28
N ASN A 17 -7.04 -17.95 1.21
CA ASN A 17 -6.61 -17.83 2.60
C ASN A 17 -5.10 -17.96 2.77
N LYS A 18 -4.44 -18.80 1.97
CA LYS A 18 -2.99 -18.95 1.98
C LYS A 18 -2.29 -17.72 1.38
N ARG A 19 -2.81 -17.20 0.26
CA ARG A 19 -2.15 -16.14 -0.53
C ARG A 19 -2.48 -14.73 -0.01
N TYR A 20 -3.70 -14.54 0.46
CA TYR A 20 -4.26 -13.27 0.94
C TYR A 20 -5.04 -13.52 2.25
N PRO A 21 -4.32 -13.81 3.35
CA PRO A 21 -4.93 -14.10 4.64
C PRO A 21 -5.68 -12.88 5.20
N ARG A 22 -6.59 -13.16 6.14
CA ARG A 22 -7.33 -12.14 6.88
C ARG A 22 -6.35 -11.17 7.56
N GLY A 23 -6.56 -9.88 7.35
CA GLY A 23 -5.69 -8.83 7.88
C GLY A 23 -6.11 -7.44 7.43
N THR A 24 -5.45 -6.42 7.97
CA THR A 24 -5.82 -5.01 7.78
C THR A 24 -5.17 -4.34 6.56
N SER A 25 -4.34 -5.06 5.80
CA SER A 25 -3.66 -4.52 4.63
C SER A 25 -4.64 -4.30 3.48
N SER A 26 -4.83 -3.03 3.09
CA SER A 26 -5.66 -2.66 1.95
C SER A 26 -5.19 -3.29 0.63
N VAL A 27 -3.89 -3.52 0.49
CA VAL A 27 -3.30 -4.21 -0.67
C VAL A 27 -3.70 -5.67 -0.70
N LEU A 28 -3.68 -6.37 0.44
CA LEU A 28 -4.11 -7.77 0.52
C LEU A 28 -5.60 -7.90 0.24
N ILE A 29 -6.42 -7.03 0.84
CA ILE A 29 -7.87 -7.00 0.61
C ILE A 29 -8.17 -6.72 -0.87
N GLY A 30 -7.47 -5.76 -1.49
CA GLY A 30 -7.62 -5.44 -2.90
C GLY A 30 -7.26 -6.60 -3.82
N ASN A 31 -6.11 -7.23 -3.60
CA ASN A 31 -5.69 -8.38 -4.40
C ASN A 31 -6.62 -9.59 -4.23
N ARG A 32 -7.10 -9.84 -3.00
CA ARG A 32 -8.09 -10.89 -2.75
C ARG A 32 -9.39 -10.61 -3.51
N ALA A 33 -9.87 -9.36 -3.51
CA ALA A 33 -11.06 -8.97 -4.25
C ALA A 33 -10.90 -9.17 -5.76
N ILE A 34 -9.73 -8.85 -6.33
CA ILE A 34 -9.44 -9.12 -7.74
C ILE A 34 -9.59 -10.62 -8.04
N GLU A 35 -9.02 -11.51 -7.22
CA GLU A 35 -9.15 -12.96 -7.43
C GLU A 35 -10.61 -13.45 -7.29
N VAL A 36 -11.37 -12.93 -6.33
CA VAL A 36 -12.81 -13.25 -6.21
C VAL A 36 -13.58 -12.85 -7.48
N VAL A 37 -13.28 -11.67 -8.05
CA VAL A 37 -13.86 -11.23 -9.32
C VAL A 37 -13.44 -12.16 -10.47
N LYS A 38 -12.19 -12.63 -10.50
CA LYS A 38 -11.75 -13.63 -11.50
C LYS A 38 -12.54 -14.93 -11.39
N TYR A 39 -12.73 -15.46 -10.18
CA TYR A 39 -13.56 -16.66 -9.97
C TYR A 39 -15.00 -16.45 -10.42
N PHE A 40 -15.58 -15.27 -10.16
CA PHE A 40 -16.90 -14.92 -10.68
C PHE A 40 -16.99 -15.01 -12.21
N PHE A 41 -15.98 -14.49 -12.94
CA PHE A 41 -15.93 -14.61 -14.39
C PHE A 41 -15.69 -16.04 -14.87
N LEU A 42 -14.72 -16.75 -14.27
CA LEU A 42 -14.39 -18.14 -14.66
C LEU A 42 -15.56 -19.11 -14.46
N LYS A 43 -16.40 -18.89 -13.44
CA LYS A 43 -17.62 -19.69 -13.22
C LYS A 43 -18.69 -19.44 -14.28
N LYS A 44 -18.69 -18.27 -14.93
CA LYS A 44 -19.60 -17.94 -16.04
C LYS A 44 -19.04 -18.40 -17.39
N ASP A 45 -17.74 -18.22 -17.59
CA ASP A 45 -17.04 -18.60 -18.80
C ASP A 45 -15.59 -19.01 -18.48
N PRO A 46 -15.23 -20.31 -18.57
CA PRO A 46 -13.88 -20.78 -18.28
C PRO A 46 -12.85 -20.31 -19.32
N THR A 47 -13.28 -19.72 -20.45
CA THR A 47 -12.38 -19.13 -21.47
C THR A 47 -11.90 -17.74 -21.09
N CYS A 48 -12.39 -17.14 -19.99
CA CYS A 48 -11.92 -15.85 -19.52
C CYS A 48 -10.40 -15.80 -19.35
N ARG A 49 -9.82 -14.65 -19.71
CA ARG A 49 -8.42 -14.28 -19.54
C ARG A 49 -8.35 -12.94 -18.83
N PHE A 50 -7.31 -12.76 -18.03
CA PHE A 50 -7.18 -11.62 -17.12
C PHE A 50 -5.83 -10.94 -17.27
N SER A 51 -5.82 -9.61 -17.24
CA SER A 51 -4.59 -8.81 -17.19
C SER A 51 -4.77 -7.58 -16.31
N SER A 52 -3.64 -7.02 -15.87
CA SER A 52 -3.58 -5.70 -15.23
C SER A 52 -3.24 -4.67 -16.30
N PRO A 53 -4.20 -3.86 -16.76
CA PRO A 53 -4.00 -2.95 -17.88
C PRO A 53 -3.21 -1.69 -17.48
N GLU A 54 -2.49 -1.11 -18.44
CA GLU A 54 -1.71 0.12 -18.22
C GLU A 54 -2.58 1.39 -18.11
N ASN A 55 -3.86 1.31 -18.48
CA ASN A 55 -4.80 2.43 -18.47
C ASN A 55 -5.28 2.84 -17.07
N GLY A 56 -4.93 2.07 -16.02
CA GLY A 56 -5.27 2.38 -14.64
C GLY A 56 -6.51 1.69 -14.08
N ALA A 57 -7.17 0.80 -14.84
CA ALA A 57 -8.15 -0.13 -14.28
C ALA A 57 -7.45 -1.25 -13.49
N ASP A 58 -8.12 -1.75 -12.44
CA ASP A 58 -7.59 -2.84 -11.61
C ASP A 58 -7.56 -4.18 -12.35
N LEU A 59 -8.53 -4.42 -13.24
CA LEU A 59 -8.68 -5.68 -13.97
C LEU A 59 -9.19 -5.46 -15.40
N CYS A 60 -8.59 -6.17 -16.36
CA CYS A 60 -9.11 -6.34 -17.71
C CYS A 60 -9.51 -7.80 -17.92
N VAL A 61 -10.71 -8.03 -18.46
CA VAL A 61 -11.26 -9.36 -18.75
C VAL A 61 -11.54 -9.48 -20.25
N THR A 62 -11.07 -10.57 -20.85
CA THR A 62 -11.41 -10.97 -22.22
C THR A 62 -11.88 -12.43 -22.24
N TRP A 63 -12.71 -12.82 -23.20
CA TRP A 63 -13.15 -14.20 -23.41
C TRP A 63 -13.39 -14.43 -24.91
N GLN A 64 -13.51 -15.69 -25.34
CA GLN A 64 -13.44 -16.06 -26.76
C GLN A 64 -14.49 -15.38 -27.65
N HIS A 65 -15.66 -15.07 -27.09
CA HIS A 65 -16.78 -14.44 -27.80
C HIS A 65 -16.96 -12.96 -27.45
N ALA A 66 -16.06 -12.37 -26.66
CA ALA A 66 -16.11 -10.95 -26.33
C ALA A 66 -15.78 -10.11 -27.55
N GLN A 67 -16.69 -9.23 -27.97
CA GLN A 67 -16.36 -8.26 -29.03
C GLN A 67 -15.32 -7.22 -28.57
N LYS A 68 -15.28 -6.91 -27.25
CA LYS A 68 -14.37 -5.94 -26.65
C LYS A 68 -13.94 -6.41 -25.26
N PRO A 69 -12.71 -6.06 -24.81
CA PRO A 69 -12.30 -6.25 -23.42
C PRO A 69 -13.19 -5.47 -22.46
N VAL A 70 -13.38 -6.02 -21.25
CA VAL A 70 -14.08 -5.35 -20.15
C VAL A 70 -13.06 -4.89 -19.13
N TYR A 71 -13.00 -3.58 -18.90
CA TYR A 71 -12.19 -2.95 -17.87
C TYR A 71 -13.01 -2.75 -16.60
N ILE A 72 -12.41 -3.01 -15.44
CA ILE A 72 -13.11 -3.04 -14.15
C ILE A 72 -12.25 -2.38 -13.08
N GLU A 73 -12.85 -1.49 -12.28
CA GLU A 73 -12.29 -1.03 -11.01
C GLU A 73 -12.74 -1.98 -9.89
N VAL A 74 -11.84 -2.47 -9.05
CA VAL A 74 -12.16 -3.46 -8.01
C VAL A 74 -11.85 -2.91 -6.62
N LYS A 75 -12.79 -3.05 -5.68
CA LYS A 75 -12.62 -2.61 -4.29
C LYS A 75 -13.17 -3.64 -3.30
N GLY A 76 -12.30 -4.25 -2.50
CA GLY A 76 -12.68 -5.19 -1.45
C GLY A 76 -12.98 -4.55 -0.09
N THR A 77 -13.80 -5.21 0.72
CA THR A 77 -14.02 -4.94 2.14
C THR A 77 -14.34 -6.21 2.89
N GLU A 78 -13.95 -6.25 4.17
CA GLU A 78 -14.37 -7.30 5.09
C GLU A 78 -15.83 -7.16 5.53
N SER A 79 -16.36 -5.93 5.54
CA SER A 79 -17.75 -5.65 5.86
C SER A 79 -18.70 -6.42 4.94
N ASP A 80 -19.85 -6.81 5.47
CA ASP A 80 -20.95 -7.41 4.70
C ASP A 80 -21.73 -6.36 3.87
N ASP A 81 -21.57 -5.08 4.20
CA ASP A 81 -22.13 -3.95 3.47
C ASP A 81 -21.10 -3.28 2.52
N ILE A 82 -21.60 -2.41 1.63
CA ILE A 82 -20.77 -1.65 0.70
C ILE A 82 -19.78 -0.75 1.44
N SER A 83 -20.12 -0.26 2.64
CA SER A 83 -19.29 0.68 3.41
C SER A 83 -18.94 1.94 2.59
N TRP A 84 -19.95 2.62 2.06
CA TRP A 84 -19.83 3.77 1.12
C TRP A 84 -18.81 4.83 1.56
N LEU A 85 -18.80 5.19 2.86
CA LEU A 85 -17.89 6.21 3.40
C LEU A 85 -16.40 5.80 3.31
N LYS A 86 -16.12 4.50 3.28
CA LYS A 86 -14.77 3.93 3.17
C LYS A 86 -14.39 3.60 1.72
N LEU A 87 -15.35 3.59 0.80
CA LEU A 87 -15.13 3.31 -0.62
C LEU A 87 -14.51 4.55 -1.28
N LYS A 88 -13.25 4.44 -1.70
CA LYS A 88 -12.48 5.57 -2.25
C LYS A 88 -11.76 5.15 -3.52
N VAL A 89 -11.74 6.05 -4.51
CA VAL A 89 -10.95 5.97 -5.74
C VAL A 89 -9.95 7.12 -5.69
N SER A 90 -8.66 6.82 -5.61
CA SER A 90 -7.61 7.81 -5.32
C SER A 90 -6.72 8.17 -6.52
N GLY A 91 -6.83 7.47 -7.65
CA GLY A 91 -6.03 7.72 -8.85
C GLY A 91 -6.80 8.47 -9.92
N ASP A 92 -6.19 9.52 -10.51
CA ASP A 92 -6.75 10.23 -11.66
C ASP A 92 -7.06 9.29 -12.85
N PRO A 93 -6.21 8.29 -13.19
CA PRO A 93 -6.54 7.33 -14.25
C PRO A 93 -7.82 6.54 -13.97
N SER A 94 -7.93 5.91 -12.79
CA SER A 94 -9.11 5.13 -12.40
C SER A 94 -10.38 5.99 -12.36
N LYS A 95 -10.28 7.22 -11.82
CA LYS A 95 -11.39 8.18 -11.84
C LYS A 95 -11.82 8.50 -13.27
N ASN A 96 -10.88 8.79 -14.17
CA ASN A 96 -11.18 9.15 -15.55
C ASN A 96 -11.86 7.99 -16.29
N LEU A 97 -11.41 6.75 -16.09
CA LEU A 97 -12.05 5.58 -16.68
C LEU A 97 -13.51 5.41 -16.19
N ILE A 98 -13.75 5.56 -14.89
CA ILE A 98 -15.11 5.42 -14.32
C ILE A 98 -16.04 6.51 -14.84
N VAL A 99 -15.57 7.76 -14.94
CA VAL A 99 -16.40 8.90 -15.32
C VAL A 99 -16.63 8.97 -16.82
N SER A 100 -15.55 8.88 -17.60
CA SER A 100 -15.56 9.12 -19.05
C SER A 100 -15.87 7.86 -19.84
N GLU A 101 -15.25 6.74 -19.51
CA GLU A 101 -15.44 5.46 -20.21
C GLU A 101 -16.55 4.60 -19.59
N LYS A 102 -17.13 5.06 -18.47
CA LYS A 102 -18.24 4.39 -17.76
C LYS A 102 -17.91 2.94 -17.39
N ILE A 103 -16.66 2.66 -17.03
CA ILE A 103 -16.29 1.33 -16.55
C ILE A 103 -17.00 1.03 -15.22
N PRO A 104 -17.43 -0.21 -14.98
CA PRO A 104 -18.09 -0.58 -13.73
C PRO A 104 -17.10 -0.66 -12.56
N LEU A 105 -17.57 -0.31 -11.36
CA LEU A 105 -16.88 -0.57 -10.09
C LEU A 105 -17.44 -1.82 -9.43
N TYR A 106 -16.60 -2.82 -9.22
CA TYR A 106 -16.94 -4.07 -8.55
C TYR A 106 -16.55 -3.95 -7.07
N ARG A 107 -17.56 -3.80 -6.22
CA ARG A 107 -17.39 -3.79 -4.77
C ARG A 107 -17.58 -5.20 -4.23
N VAL A 108 -16.55 -5.77 -3.62
CA VAL A 108 -16.61 -7.11 -3.03
C VAL A 108 -16.72 -7.00 -1.51
N THR A 109 -17.82 -7.50 -0.94
CA THR A 109 -18.12 -7.53 0.50
C THR A 109 -17.97 -8.94 1.05
N SER A 110 -17.89 -9.05 2.38
CA SER A 110 -17.64 -10.32 3.08
C SER A 110 -16.44 -11.07 2.51
N ILE A 111 -15.36 -10.34 2.17
CA ILE A 111 -14.29 -10.84 1.30
C ILE A 111 -13.57 -12.10 1.84
N PHE A 112 -13.59 -12.32 3.15
CA PHE A 112 -12.95 -13.47 3.81
C PHE A 112 -13.89 -14.65 4.06
N GLU A 113 -15.17 -14.49 3.75
CA GLU A 113 -16.16 -15.55 3.87
C GLU A 113 -16.09 -16.51 2.68
N ARG A 114 -16.76 -17.66 2.80
CA ARG A 114 -16.83 -18.69 1.73
C ARG A 114 -17.73 -18.27 0.57
N THR A 115 -18.58 -17.29 0.84
CA THR A 115 -19.58 -16.72 -0.07
C THR A 115 -19.50 -15.21 -0.10
N PRO A 116 -18.38 -14.62 -0.59
CA PRO A 116 -18.29 -13.19 -0.78
C PRO A 116 -19.34 -12.72 -1.79
N GLN A 117 -19.78 -11.48 -1.62
CA GLN A 117 -20.78 -10.86 -2.48
C GLN A 117 -20.14 -9.77 -3.34
N ILE A 118 -20.47 -9.73 -4.62
CA ILE A 118 -20.05 -8.70 -5.57
C ILE A 118 -21.24 -7.78 -5.83
N HIS A 119 -21.05 -6.47 -5.64
CA HIS A 119 -21.95 -5.42 -6.10
C HIS A 119 -21.34 -4.75 -7.32
N ILE A 120 -22.06 -4.75 -8.44
CA ILE A 120 -21.66 -4.08 -9.68
C ILE A 120 -22.30 -2.69 -9.67
N LEU A 121 -21.45 -1.67 -9.54
CA LEU A 121 -21.84 -0.27 -9.40
C LEU A 121 -21.51 0.50 -10.68
N LYS A 122 -22.46 1.31 -11.16
CA LYS A 122 -22.29 2.16 -12.35
C LYS A 122 -22.33 3.64 -11.99
N TYR A 123 -21.38 4.39 -12.53
CA TYR A 123 -21.25 5.82 -12.27
C TYR A 123 -22.36 6.64 -12.97
N GLY A 124 -23.08 7.44 -12.18
CA GLY A 124 -24.26 8.20 -12.60
C GLY A 124 -25.57 7.42 -12.54
N GLU A 125 -25.53 6.13 -12.17
CA GLU A 125 -26.73 5.32 -11.89
C GLU A 125 -26.78 4.92 -10.42
N ASP A 126 -25.72 4.28 -9.91
CA ASP A 126 -25.65 3.74 -8.56
C ASP A 126 -24.84 4.63 -7.59
N PHE A 127 -23.92 5.43 -8.11
CA PHE A 127 -23.08 6.31 -7.31
C PHE A 127 -22.55 7.52 -8.10
N GLU A 128 -22.15 8.54 -7.34
CA GLU A 128 -21.40 9.70 -7.83
C GLU A 128 -20.02 9.75 -7.17
N LEU A 129 -19.05 10.36 -7.86
CA LEU A 129 -17.71 10.61 -7.33
C LEU A 129 -17.64 12.04 -6.84
N ILE A 130 -17.71 12.20 -5.52
CA ILE A 130 -17.47 13.49 -4.87
C ILE A 130 -15.97 13.67 -4.57
N PRO A 131 -15.39 14.84 -4.84
CA PRO A 131 -14.03 15.15 -4.41
C PRO A 131 -13.85 15.00 -2.88
N ASP A 132 -12.88 14.20 -2.46
CA ASP A 132 -12.46 14.07 -1.06
C ASP A 132 -11.03 14.66 -0.94
N PRO A 133 -10.89 15.92 -0.49
CA PRO A 133 -9.60 16.60 -0.47
C PRO A 133 -8.69 15.96 0.58
N ARG A 134 -7.72 15.17 0.11
CA ARG A 134 -6.63 14.65 0.94
C ARG A 134 -5.34 15.29 0.49
N TRP A 135 -4.70 16.01 1.42
CA TRP A 135 -3.38 16.57 1.19
C TRP A 135 -2.38 15.43 0.97
N SER A 136 -1.92 15.28 -0.27
CA SER A 136 -0.84 14.37 -0.62
C SER A 136 0.46 15.15 -0.63
N VAL A 137 1.49 14.64 0.06
CA VAL A 137 2.82 15.24 0.05
C VAL A 137 3.55 14.84 -1.24
N LYS A 138 4.12 15.82 -1.96
CA LYS A 138 5.02 15.60 -3.09
C LYS A 138 6.39 16.22 -2.76
N PRO A 139 7.51 15.53 -3.04
CA PRO A 139 8.83 16.15 -2.89
C PRO A 139 8.99 17.30 -3.90
N ILE A 140 9.58 18.41 -3.49
CA ILE A 140 9.91 19.54 -4.37
C ILE A 140 11.11 19.10 -5.22
N ARG A 141 10.93 19.01 -6.54
CA ARG A 141 12.05 18.86 -7.47
C ARG A 141 12.54 20.26 -7.83
N ASN A 142 13.67 20.68 -7.27
CA ASN A 142 14.39 21.84 -7.80
C ASN A 142 14.92 21.44 -9.18
N GLY A 143 14.47 22.13 -10.22
CA GLY A 143 14.80 21.79 -11.59
C GLY A 143 16.27 22.04 -11.90
N GLU A 144 16.90 21.08 -12.55
CA GLU A 144 17.76 21.27 -13.71
C GLU A 144 17.87 19.94 -14.47
N ASP A 145 17.73 20.08 -15.79
CA ASP A 145 18.04 19.19 -16.91
C ASP A 145 17.17 17.96 -17.22
N GLY A 146 16.53 18.08 -18.38
CA GLY A 146 15.76 17.05 -19.03
C GLY A 146 16.61 15.99 -19.70
N ASN A 147 16.16 14.75 -19.59
CA ASN A 147 16.08 13.87 -20.74
C ASN A 147 14.97 12.85 -20.51
N GLY A 148 14.32 12.49 -21.60
CA GLY A 148 13.01 11.87 -21.63
C GLY A 148 12.90 10.52 -20.91
N PHE A 149 11.65 10.23 -20.56
CA PHE A 149 11.17 8.91 -20.23
C PHE A 149 11.72 7.84 -21.18
N ARG A 150 12.36 6.83 -20.61
CA ARG A 150 12.28 5.45 -21.12
C ARG A 150 11.87 4.54 -20.00
N CYS A 151 10.55 4.32 -19.89
CA CYS A 151 10.04 3.13 -19.26
C CYS A 151 10.20 1.99 -20.28
N SER A 152 11.25 1.20 -20.12
CA SER A 152 11.42 -0.07 -20.83
C SER A 152 11.35 -1.21 -19.82
N GLN A 153 10.42 -2.12 -20.10
CA GLN A 153 10.21 -3.43 -19.50
C GLN A 153 11.52 -4.17 -19.17
N ARG A 154 11.53 -4.97 -18.08
CA ARG A 154 11.65 -6.46 -18.13
C ARG A 154 11.90 -7.07 -16.75
N PHE A 155 11.39 -8.29 -16.61
CA PHE A 155 11.53 -9.24 -15.52
C PHE A 155 12.98 -9.38 -15.02
N GLY A 156 13.14 -9.53 -13.69
CA GLY A 156 14.41 -9.89 -13.07
C GLY A 156 14.32 -9.93 -11.55
N SER A 157 14.03 -11.12 -11.03
CA SER A 157 14.48 -11.73 -9.77
C SER A 157 14.47 -10.94 -8.44
N SER A 158 13.88 -11.60 -7.45
CA SER A 158 13.91 -11.30 -6.02
C SER A 158 15.32 -11.03 -5.47
N VAL A 159 15.61 -9.76 -5.20
CA VAL A 159 16.50 -9.33 -4.12
C VAL A 159 15.70 -8.33 -3.30
N GLY A 160 15.52 -8.60 -2.00
CA GLY A 160 14.68 -7.78 -1.13
C GLY A 160 14.99 -6.30 -1.28
N ARG A 161 13.97 -5.48 -1.62
CA ARG A 161 14.09 -4.03 -1.63
C ARG A 161 14.51 -3.60 -0.22
N ARG A 162 15.79 -3.24 -0.04
CA ARG A 162 16.29 -2.64 1.20
C ARG A 162 15.46 -1.40 1.48
N SER A 163 15.04 -1.25 2.74
CA SER A 163 14.31 -0.07 3.18
C SER A 163 15.16 1.17 2.90
N LYS A 164 14.54 2.29 2.50
CA LYS A 164 15.28 3.57 2.40
C LYS A 164 15.91 4.00 3.74
N TYR A 165 15.45 3.44 4.86
CA TYR A 165 16.01 3.68 6.20
C TYR A 165 17.13 2.72 6.58
N GLU A 166 17.61 1.85 5.68
CA GLU A 166 18.70 0.91 5.96
C GLU A 166 19.98 1.62 6.40
N LYS A 167 20.30 2.77 5.78
CA LYS A 167 21.48 3.58 6.15
C LYS A 167 21.44 4.07 7.59
N LEU A 168 20.24 4.28 8.16
CA LEU A 168 20.11 4.62 9.58
C LEU A 168 20.43 3.42 10.47
N ARG A 169 20.00 2.21 10.06
CA ARG A 169 20.35 0.97 10.77
C ARG A 169 21.86 0.76 10.75
N GLU A 170 22.48 0.84 9.57
CA GLU A 170 23.94 0.72 9.39
C GLU A 170 24.69 1.76 10.22
N PHE A 171 24.29 3.04 10.17
CA PHE A 171 24.88 4.12 10.96
C PHE A 171 24.83 3.86 12.47
N LEU A 172 23.72 3.31 12.98
CA LEU A 172 23.58 3.00 14.41
C LEU A 172 24.38 1.75 14.81
N LEU A 173 24.51 0.77 13.91
CA LEU A 173 25.35 -0.41 14.13
C LEU A 173 26.85 -0.06 14.15
N GLU A 174 27.26 0.93 13.37
CA GLU A 174 28.67 1.39 13.31
C GLU A 174 29.09 2.16 14.58
N LYS A 175 28.14 2.65 15.39
CA LYS A 175 28.49 3.26 16.68
C LYS A 175 28.91 2.16 17.65
N SER A 176 30.18 2.22 18.08
CA SER A 176 30.85 1.21 18.92
C SER A 176 30.00 0.80 20.12
N ASP A 177 30.16 -0.47 20.54
CA ASP A 177 29.39 -1.10 21.62
C ASP A 177 29.40 -0.33 22.96
N GLU A 178 30.35 0.59 23.14
CA GLU A 178 30.52 1.44 24.33
C GLU A 178 29.59 2.66 24.35
N SER A 179 29.05 3.07 23.21
CA SER A 179 28.15 4.23 23.11
C SER A 179 26.73 3.85 23.53
N ILE A 180 26.42 4.00 24.83
CA ILE A 180 25.09 3.75 25.39
C ILE A 180 24.04 4.66 24.73
N GLU A 181 24.43 5.88 24.34
CA GLU A 181 23.54 6.88 23.75
C GLU A 181 24.15 7.51 22.49
N VAL A 182 23.31 7.73 21.48
CA VAL A 182 23.68 8.37 20.22
C VAL A 182 22.68 9.50 19.97
N THR A 183 23.13 10.75 20.07
CA THR A 183 22.31 11.92 19.69
C THR A 183 22.63 12.34 18.27
N VAL A 184 21.61 12.50 17.44
CA VAL A 184 21.73 12.82 16.01
C VAL A 184 20.82 14.01 15.70
N SER A 185 21.37 15.06 15.08
CA SER A 185 20.55 16.18 14.59
C SER A 185 19.76 15.78 13.35
N PHE A 186 18.65 16.46 13.06
CA PHE A 186 17.87 16.17 11.84
C PHE A 186 18.66 16.44 10.55
N VAL A 187 19.60 17.40 10.58
CA VAL A 187 20.53 17.66 9.46
C VAL A 187 21.46 16.47 9.26
N GLN A 188 22.12 16.01 10.33
CA GLN A 188 23.00 14.84 10.28
C GLN A 188 22.24 13.58 9.85
N LEU A 189 21.01 13.40 10.35
CA LEU A 189 20.18 12.26 10.00
C LEU A 189 19.77 12.28 8.52
N SER A 190 19.47 13.45 7.97
CA SER A 190 19.19 13.60 6.53
C SER A 190 20.41 13.27 5.67
N ASN A 191 21.61 13.68 6.12
CA ASN A 191 22.86 13.36 5.44
C ASN A 191 23.15 11.84 5.45
N VAL A 192 22.96 11.19 6.60
CA VAL A 192 23.11 9.72 6.74
C VAL A 192 22.12 8.99 5.83
N LEU A 193 20.86 9.42 5.81
CA LEU A 193 19.81 8.80 4.99
C LEU A 193 19.99 9.05 3.49
N GLY A 194 20.67 10.14 3.11
CA GLY A 194 20.78 10.58 1.72
C GLY A 194 19.49 11.15 1.16
N PHE A 195 18.56 11.54 2.03
CA PHE A 195 17.33 12.26 1.69
C PHE A 195 16.89 13.12 2.88
N GLU A 196 16.12 14.18 2.62
CA GLU A 196 15.60 15.04 3.69
C GLU A 196 14.66 14.29 4.62
N LEU A 197 14.92 14.41 5.93
CA LEU A 197 14.05 13.84 6.94
C LEU A 197 12.62 14.41 6.77
N PRO A 198 11.58 13.55 6.70
CA PRO A 198 10.21 14.01 6.48
C PRO A 198 9.77 15.01 7.55
N GLU A 199 8.96 15.99 7.15
CA GLU A 199 8.40 16.97 8.10
C GLU A 199 7.61 16.33 9.26
N SER A 200 7.04 15.13 9.04
CA SER A 200 6.39 14.38 10.11
C SER A 200 7.35 13.98 11.23
N ALA A 201 8.61 13.69 10.91
CA ALA A 201 9.66 13.44 11.90
C ALA A 201 10.03 14.70 12.68
N LYS A 202 9.89 15.87 12.06
CA LYS A 202 10.19 17.17 12.68
C LYS A 202 9.03 17.73 13.50
N ARG A 203 7.78 17.33 13.20
CA ARG A 203 6.55 17.88 13.81
C ARG A 203 5.83 16.95 14.78
N TYR A 204 5.90 15.63 14.57
CA TYR A 204 5.07 14.69 15.31
C TYR A 204 5.89 13.73 16.16
N GLN A 205 5.65 13.79 17.47
CA GLN A 205 6.22 12.87 18.48
C GLN A 205 5.98 11.40 18.13
N ALA A 206 4.80 11.09 17.56
CA ALA A 206 4.41 9.75 17.14
C ALA A 206 5.35 9.12 16.09
N TYR A 207 6.13 9.93 15.36
CA TYR A 207 7.15 9.43 14.43
C TYR A 207 8.26 8.67 15.16
N TRP A 208 8.61 9.12 16.37
CA TRP A 208 9.71 8.61 17.20
C TRP A 208 9.27 7.63 18.30
N ALA A 209 8.00 7.20 18.27
CA ALA A 209 7.48 6.30 19.28
C ALA A 209 8.12 4.90 19.19
N ASN A 210 8.49 4.32 20.34
CA ASN A 210 9.04 2.96 20.45
C ASN A 210 7.95 1.89 20.41
N GLN A 211 7.16 1.87 19.33
CA GLN A 211 6.07 0.89 19.17
C GLN A 211 6.61 -0.50 18.81
N LYS A 212 5.95 -1.55 19.33
CA LYS A 212 6.31 -2.96 19.06
C LYS A 212 6.03 -3.37 17.61
N ASP A 213 4.91 -2.92 17.04
CA ASP A 213 4.59 -3.17 15.63
C ASP A 213 5.28 -2.15 14.72
N THR A 214 6.23 -2.64 13.92
CA THR A 214 6.98 -1.83 12.95
C THR A 214 6.62 -2.18 11.51
N SER A 215 5.62 -3.03 11.24
CA SER A 215 5.24 -3.53 9.91
C SER A 215 5.06 -2.40 8.87
N ASN A 216 4.40 -1.32 9.27
CA ASN A 216 4.16 -0.11 8.47
C ASN A 216 5.05 1.08 8.84
N ARG A 217 6.11 0.87 9.64
CA ARG A 217 7.02 1.92 10.14
C ARG A 217 8.48 1.55 9.86
N PRO A 218 8.89 1.55 8.58
CA PRO A 218 10.25 1.15 8.20
C PRO A 218 11.35 2.02 8.82
N TRP A 219 11.05 3.27 9.20
CA TRP A 219 11.99 4.12 9.95
C TRP A 219 12.21 3.61 11.38
N ALA A 220 11.13 3.26 12.08
CA ALA A 220 11.20 2.76 13.45
C ALA A 220 11.85 1.39 13.53
N ARG A 221 11.63 0.56 12.51
CA ARG A 221 12.30 -0.72 12.38
C ARG A 221 13.83 -0.57 12.35
N ALA A 222 14.36 0.43 11.65
CA ALA A 222 15.80 0.61 11.48
C ALA A 222 16.57 0.75 12.79
N TRP A 223 16.14 1.63 13.71
CA TRP A 223 16.81 1.77 15.00
C TRP A 223 16.53 0.59 15.95
N GLN A 224 15.34 -0.03 15.85
CA GLN A 224 15.01 -1.18 16.70
C GLN A 224 15.81 -2.42 16.34
N GLU A 225 16.00 -2.70 15.04
CA GLU A 225 16.85 -3.79 14.54
C GLU A 225 18.34 -3.52 14.79
N ALA A 226 18.74 -2.25 14.91
CA ALA A 226 20.09 -1.88 15.37
C ALA A 226 20.27 -2.02 16.90
N GLY A 227 19.24 -2.46 17.65
CA GLY A 227 19.32 -2.63 19.11
C GLY A 227 19.08 -1.36 19.91
N PHE A 228 18.57 -0.29 19.30
CA PHE A 228 18.29 0.98 19.96
C PHE A 228 16.80 1.21 20.22
N LYS A 229 16.51 2.13 21.14
CA LYS A 229 15.22 2.79 21.32
C LYS A 229 15.42 4.30 21.32
N VAL A 230 14.39 5.06 20.97
CA VAL A 230 14.42 6.52 21.15
C VAL A 230 14.28 6.82 22.64
N ASP A 231 15.17 7.66 23.17
CA ASP A 231 15.16 8.11 24.57
C ASP A 231 14.51 9.49 24.70
N SER A 232 15.02 10.46 23.95
CA SER A 232 14.52 11.84 23.96
C SER A 232 14.66 12.46 22.56
N TYR A 233 13.92 13.53 22.31
CA TYR A 233 13.99 14.27 21.05
C TYR A 233 13.61 15.73 21.26
N TYR A 234 14.05 16.58 20.34
CA TYR A 234 13.63 17.97 20.23
C TYR A 234 13.09 18.20 18.81
N LEU A 235 11.82 18.59 18.72
CA LEU A 235 11.10 18.72 17.46
C LEU A 235 11.14 20.19 16.98
N SER A 236 12.06 20.48 16.07
CA SER A 236 12.24 21.80 15.45
C SER A 236 12.65 21.63 13.99
N SER A 237 12.09 22.46 13.10
CA SER A 237 12.30 22.35 11.64
C SER A 237 13.76 22.60 11.20
N GLY A 238 14.56 23.30 12.01
CA GLY A 238 15.97 23.61 11.70
C GLY A 238 17.01 23.14 12.72
N SER A 239 16.61 22.95 13.99
CA SER A 239 17.53 22.60 15.10
C SER A 239 17.13 21.34 15.87
N GLY A 240 16.19 20.57 15.32
CA GLY A 240 15.71 19.36 15.97
C GLY A 240 16.74 18.24 16.00
N TRP A 241 16.61 17.36 16.99
CA TRP A 241 17.50 16.22 17.20
C TRP A 241 16.73 15.06 17.84
N VAL A 242 17.28 13.86 17.71
CA VAL A 242 16.79 12.65 18.37
C VAL A 242 17.95 11.94 19.06
N ARG A 243 17.71 11.44 20.26
CA ARG A 243 18.65 10.62 21.03
C ARG A 243 18.17 9.18 21.04
N PHE A 244 19.02 8.30 20.57
CA PHE A 244 18.84 6.85 20.66
C PHE A 244 19.61 6.34 21.87
N ARG A 245 19.02 5.42 22.63
CA ARG A 245 19.68 4.69 23.71
C ARG A 245 19.68 3.20 23.39
N ARG A 246 20.81 2.54 23.59
CA ARG A 246 20.91 1.09 23.39
C ARG A 246 20.00 0.35 24.37
N LYS A 247 19.29 -0.67 23.91
CA LYS A 247 18.54 -1.55 24.81
C LYS A 247 19.60 -2.39 25.56
N LYS A 248 19.61 -2.34 26.89
CA LYS A 248 20.40 -3.31 27.67
C LYS A 248 19.91 -4.70 27.28
N MET A 249 20.78 -5.53 26.70
CA MET A 249 20.51 -6.95 26.62
C MET A 249 20.50 -7.45 28.06
N PHE A 250 19.35 -7.91 28.54
CA PHE A 250 19.36 -8.79 29.69
C PHE A 250 20.02 -10.07 29.20
N SER A 251 21.22 -10.35 29.69
CA SER A 251 21.77 -11.71 29.66
C SER A 251 20.79 -12.58 30.43
N GLU A 252 20.32 -13.66 29.80
CA GLU A 252 19.72 -14.79 30.52
C GLU A 252 20.71 -15.37 31.53
#